data_AF-A0A660M9X4-F1
#
_entry.id   AF-A0A660M9X4-F1
#
_cell.length_a   1.000
_cell.length_b   1.000
_cell.length_c   1.000
_cell.angle_alpha   90.00
_cell.angle_beta   90.00
_cell.angle_gamma   90.00
#
_symmetry.space_group_name_H-M   'P 1'
#
loop_
_entity.id
_entity.type
_entity.pdbx_description
1 polymer ?
#
loop_
_entity_poly.entity_id
_entity_poly.type
_entity_poly.pdbx_seq_one_letter_code
_entity_poly.pdbx_strand_id
1 'polypeptide(L)'
;EWRAWLTTLLQQDIVNLTIHLRTKKEMSKVAAHYELIDDIVALRDAIAPQTLLTINGDIRDRAHGMALVATHPGVNGVMIGRGVFADPFCFAPCVDSVAQGSGSLAQRNFALLRYH
;
A
#
# COMPACT_ATOMS: atom_id res chain seq x y z
N GLU A 1 2.58 -14.34 -18.43
CA GLU A 1 2.02 -13.12 -19.05
C GLU A 1 2.36 -11.85 -18.28
N TRP A 2 2.11 -11.77 -16.96
CA TRP A 2 2.41 -10.55 -16.17
C TRP A 2 3.89 -10.13 -16.21
N ARG A 3 4.83 -11.10 -16.15
CA ARG A 3 6.28 -10.81 -16.17
C ARG A 3 6.68 -9.99 -17.39
N ALA A 4 6.31 -10.42 -18.59
CA ALA A 4 6.64 -9.72 -19.83
C ALA A 4 6.07 -8.29 -19.87
N TRP A 5 4.83 -8.12 -19.40
CA TRP A 5 4.20 -6.80 -19.33
C TRP A 5 4.90 -5.86 -18.33
N LEU A 6 5.22 -6.34 -17.13
CA LEU A 6 5.95 -5.54 -16.15
C LEU A 6 7.36 -5.21 -16.62
N THR A 7 8.04 -6.13 -17.30
CA THR A 7 9.33 -5.87 -17.94
C THR A 7 9.24 -4.68 -18.91
N THR A 8 8.20 -4.63 -19.76
CA THR A 8 8.01 -3.50 -20.67
C THR A 8 7.89 -2.17 -19.91
N LEU A 9 7.12 -2.13 -18.81
CA LEU A 9 6.94 -0.92 -18.00
C LEU A 9 8.23 -0.50 -17.28
N LEU A 10 8.94 -1.46 -16.68
CA LEU A 10 10.18 -1.21 -15.93
C LEU A 10 11.30 -0.67 -16.81
N GLN A 11 11.28 -0.94 -18.12
CA GLN A 11 12.23 -0.38 -19.09
C GLN A 11 11.98 1.10 -19.45
N GLN A 12 10.88 1.71 -18.98
CA GLN A 12 10.48 3.08 -19.36
C GLN A 12 10.96 4.17 -18.38
N ASP A 13 11.92 3.87 -17.50
CA ASP A 13 12.46 4.81 -16.49
C ASP A 13 11.35 5.48 -15.64
N ILE A 14 10.43 4.67 -15.13
CA ILE A 14 9.35 5.14 -14.26
C ILE A 14 9.84 5.32 -12.82
N VAL A 15 9.44 6.42 -12.19
CA VAL A 15 9.82 6.75 -10.80
C VAL A 15 9.15 5.83 -9.80
N ASN A 16 7.86 5.52 -10.00
CA ASN A 16 7.08 4.66 -9.11
C ASN A 16 6.11 3.81 -9.92
N LEU A 17 6.12 2.50 -9.66
CA LEU A 17 5.18 1.54 -10.21
C LEU A 17 4.23 1.08 -9.09
N THR A 18 2.94 1.37 -9.24
CA THR A 18 1.91 0.79 -8.37
C THR A 18 1.27 -0.42 -9.03
N ILE A 19 1.22 -1.55 -8.33
CA ILE A 19 0.61 -2.78 -8.84
C ILE A 19 -0.57 -3.16 -7.97
N HIS A 20 -1.76 -3.20 -8.56
CA HIS A 20 -2.89 -3.90 -7.97
C HIS A 20 -2.68 -5.40 -8.16
N LEU A 21 -2.59 -6.15 -7.08
CA LEU A 21 -2.24 -7.59 -7.08
C LEU A 21 -3.41 -8.50 -7.47
N ARG A 22 -4.09 -8.15 -8.57
CA ARG A 22 -5.14 -8.94 -9.23
C ARG A 22 -5.13 -8.65 -10.72
N THR A 23 -5.61 -9.60 -11.48
CA THR A 23 -5.92 -9.40 -12.89
C THR A 23 -7.21 -8.59 -13.05
N LYS A 24 -7.39 -7.99 -14.23
CA LYS A 24 -8.63 -7.30 -14.60
C LYS A 24 -9.88 -8.20 -14.49
N LYS A 25 -9.74 -9.50 -14.80
CA LYS A 25 -10.86 -10.46 -14.81
C LYS A 25 -11.35 -10.80 -13.40
N GLU A 26 -10.43 -10.86 -12.45
CA GLU A 26 -10.71 -11.17 -11.05
C GLU A 26 -11.46 -10.05 -10.33
N MET A 27 -11.21 -8.79 -10.72
CA MET A 27 -11.79 -7.60 -10.10
C MET A 27 -11.54 -7.59 -8.59
N SER A 28 -12.57 -7.72 -7.75
CA SER A 28 -12.46 -7.88 -6.29
C SER A 28 -13.07 -9.20 -5.80
N LYS A 29 -13.21 -10.19 -6.68
CA LYS A 29 -13.90 -11.46 -6.40
C LYS A 29 -13.05 -12.51 -5.69
N VAL A 30 -11.72 -12.38 -5.77
CA VAL A 30 -10.74 -13.27 -5.14
C VAL A 30 -9.80 -12.46 -4.27
N ALA A 31 -9.02 -13.08 -3.37
CA ALA A 31 -8.00 -12.38 -2.59
C ALA A 31 -6.95 -11.73 -3.50
N ALA A 32 -6.32 -10.64 -3.04
CA ALA A 32 -5.13 -10.11 -3.69
C ALA A 32 -3.98 -11.12 -3.61
N HIS A 33 -3.24 -11.28 -4.70
CA HIS A 33 -2.15 -12.25 -4.84
C HIS A 33 -0.85 -11.74 -4.20
N TYR A 34 -0.81 -11.72 -2.87
CA TYR A 34 0.37 -11.30 -2.10
C TYR A 34 1.57 -12.24 -2.30
N GLU A 35 1.33 -13.50 -2.65
CA GLU A 35 2.36 -14.48 -2.96
C GLU A 35 3.24 -14.10 -4.16
N LEU A 36 2.81 -13.14 -5.00
CA LEU A 36 3.55 -12.66 -6.15
C LEU A 36 4.47 -11.47 -5.84
N ILE A 37 4.38 -10.88 -4.64
CA ILE A 37 5.09 -9.63 -4.32
C ILE A 37 6.61 -9.80 -4.47
N ASP A 38 7.18 -10.85 -3.90
CA ASP A 38 8.63 -11.05 -3.89
C ASP A 38 9.17 -11.34 -5.31
N ASP A 39 8.40 -12.06 -6.13
CA ASP A 39 8.71 -12.30 -7.54
C ASP A 39 8.71 -10.99 -8.37
N ILE A 40 7.80 -10.06 -8.04
CA ILE A 40 7.72 -8.74 -8.67
C ILE A 40 8.88 -7.86 -8.22
N VAL A 41 9.22 -7.87 -6.93
CA VAL A 41 10.38 -7.15 -6.38
C VAL A 41 11.66 -7.61 -7.09
N ALA A 42 11.89 -8.91 -7.18
CA ALA A 42 13.05 -9.47 -7.85
C ALA A 42 13.13 -9.05 -9.33
N LEU A 43 11.98 -8.98 -10.02
CA LEU A 43 11.92 -8.50 -11.40
C LEU A 43 12.27 -7.00 -11.51
N ARG A 44 11.74 -6.17 -10.61
CA ARG A 44 12.09 -4.73 -10.54
C ARG A 44 13.58 -4.57 -10.28
N ASP A 45 14.13 -5.27 -9.29
CA ASP A 45 15.53 -5.16 -8.90
C ASP A 45 16.48 -5.54 -10.06
N ALA A 46 16.10 -6.52 -10.88
CA ALA A 46 16.89 -6.95 -12.03
C ALA A 46 16.89 -5.94 -13.21
N ILE A 47 15.83 -5.14 -13.35
CA ILE A 47 15.61 -4.29 -14.55
C ILE A 47 15.80 -2.81 -14.24
N ALA A 48 15.21 -2.34 -13.14
CA ALA A 48 15.13 -0.95 -12.75
C ALA A 48 15.13 -0.83 -11.21
N PRO A 49 16.25 -1.16 -10.54
CA PRO A 49 16.35 -1.15 -9.07
C PRO A 49 16.04 0.22 -8.44
N GLN A 50 16.14 1.29 -9.22
CA GLN A 50 15.78 2.65 -8.81
C GLN A 50 14.26 2.92 -8.77
N THR A 51 13.45 2.17 -9.53
CA THR A 51 11.99 2.37 -9.59
C THR A 51 11.37 1.99 -8.25
N LEU A 52 10.63 2.91 -7.64
CA LEU A 52 9.88 2.61 -6.41
C LEU A 52 8.72 1.66 -6.70
N LEU A 53 8.51 0.68 -5.82
CA LEU A 53 7.42 -0.29 -5.94
C LEU A 53 6.37 -0.05 -4.87
N THR A 54 5.15 0.23 -5.28
CA THR A 54 3.98 0.36 -4.41
C THR A 54 3.01 -0.78 -4.68
N ILE A 55 2.48 -1.42 -3.64
CA ILE A 55 1.47 -2.49 -3.80
C ILE A 55 0.06 -2.00 -3.46
N ASN A 56 -0.94 -2.59 -4.12
CA ASN A 56 -2.35 -2.34 -3.89
C ASN A 56 -3.18 -3.63 -3.95
N GLY A 57 -4.35 -3.61 -3.31
CA GLY A 57 -5.29 -4.73 -3.22
C GLY A 57 -5.36 -5.25 -1.79
N ASP A 58 -6.58 -5.35 -1.24
CA ASP A 58 -6.90 -5.90 0.10
C ASP A 58 -6.17 -5.32 1.31
N ILE A 59 -5.54 -4.16 1.14
CA ILE A 59 -4.97 -3.40 2.25
C ILE A 59 -6.11 -2.72 3.00
N ARG A 60 -6.23 -3.05 4.29
CA ARG A 60 -7.38 -2.67 5.13
C ARG A 60 -7.18 -1.28 5.73
N ASP A 61 -6.00 -1.07 6.27
CA ASP A 61 -5.59 0.11 7.02
C ASP A 61 -4.06 0.23 6.99
N ARG A 62 -3.55 1.31 7.59
CA ARG A 62 -2.11 1.56 7.72
C ARG A 62 -1.37 0.43 8.42
N ALA A 63 -1.91 -0.15 9.49
CA ALA A 63 -1.21 -1.20 10.24
C ALA A 63 -1.04 -2.47 9.39
N HIS A 64 -2.08 -2.88 8.67
CA HIS A 64 -2.02 -3.98 7.71
C HIS A 64 -1.00 -3.69 6.60
N GLY A 65 -1.02 -2.48 6.05
CA GLY A 65 -0.06 -2.07 5.01
C GLY A 65 1.40 -2.10 5.49
N MET A 66 1.67 -1.60 6.70
CA MET A 66 3.01 -1.63 7.30
C MET A 66 3.50 -3.06 7.53
N ALA A 67 2.62 -3.97 7.96
CA ALA A 67 2.98 -5.39 8.14
C ALA A 67 3.36 -6.06 6.81
N LEU A 68 2.67 -5.73 5.71
CA LEU A 68 3.03 -6.21 4.38
C LEU A 68 4.40 -5.71 3.94
N VAL A 69 4.67 -4.40 4.09
CA VAL A 69 5.99 -3.83 3.76
C VAL A 69 7.11 -4.47 4.58
N ALA A 70 6.87 -4.74 5.87
CA ALA A 70 7.84 -5.41 6.73
C ALA A 70 8.11 -6.87 6.31
N THR A 71 7.10 -7.55 5.77
CA THR A 71 7.21 -8.95 5.32
C THR A 71 7.85 -9.07 3.94
N HIS A 72 7.76 -8.03 3.11
CA HIS A 72 8.26 -8.01 1.73
C HIS A 72 9.32 -6.91 1.51
N PRO A 73 10.58 -7.16 1.90
CA PRO A 73 11.68 -6.24 1.64
C PRO A 73 11.76 -5.86 0.17
N GLY A 74 11.95 -4.56 -0.11
CA GLY A 74 11.97 -4.03 -1.48
C GLY A 74 10.64 -3.41 -1.92
N VAL A 75 9.53 -3.66 -1.23
CA VAL A 75 8.32 -2.84 -1.35
C VAL A 75 8.56 -1.48 -0.69
N ASN A 76 8.27 -0.40 -1.40
CA ASN A 76 8.52 0.97 -0.95
C ASN A 76 7.26 1.67 -0.44
N GLY A 77 6.07 1.16 -0.77
CA GLY A 77 4.82 1.77 -0.36
C GLY A 77 3.60 0.86 -0.53
N VAL A 78 2.50 1.32 0.04
CA VAL A 78 1.18 0.70 -0.06
C VAL A 78 0.14 1.73 -0.46
N MET A 79 -0.82 1.33 -1.28
CA MET A 79 -1.99 2.13 -1.60
C MET A 79 -3.23 1.49 -0.99
N ILE A 80 -4.00 2.24 -0.21
CA ILE A 80 -5.27 1.78 0.37
C ILE A 80 -6.40 2.31 -0.51
N GLY A 81 -7.09 1.38 -1.19
CA GLY A 81 -8.28 1.69 -1.99
C GLY A 81 -9.53 1.59 -1.13
N ARG A 82 -10.19 0.43 -1.16
CA ARG A 82 -11.48 0.22 -0.47
C ARG A 82 -11.45 0.42 1.05
N GLY A 83 -10.29 0.28 1.70
CA GLY A 83 -10.15 0.52 3.14
C GLY A 83 -10.62 1.91 3.58
N VAL A 84 -10.46 2.93 2.72
CA VAL A 84 -10.89 4.31 3.02
C VAL A 84 -12.41 4.44 3.21
N PHE A 85 -13.21 3.55 2.59
CA PHE A 85 -14.67 3.57 2.76
C PHE A 85 -15.12 2.89 4.05
N ALA A 86 -14.28 2.02 4.64
CA ALA A 86 -14.54 1.44 5.95
C ALA A 86 -14.11 2.40 7.06
N ASP A 87 -12.98 3.08 6.88
CA ASP A 87 -12.48 4.11 7.78
C ASP A 87 -11.76 5.22 6.99
N PRO A 88 -12.31 6.44 6.90
CA PRO A 88 -11.65 7.55 6.21
C PRO A 88 -10.33 7.97 6.88
N PHE A 89 -10.12 7.60 8.15
CA PHE A 89 -8.90 7.85 8.90
C PHE A 89 -7.93 6.65 8.89
N CYS A 90 -8.11 5.68 7.99
CA CYS A 90 -7.27 4.48 7.92
C CYS A 90 -5.77 4.73 7.68
N PHE A 91 -5.40 5.96 7.29
CA PHE A 91 -4.01 6.42 7.16
C PHE A 91 -3.43 7.03 8.44
N ALA A 92 -4.27 7.37 9.41
CA ALA A 92 -3.82 7.96 10.67
C ALA A 92 -2.95 6.96 11.45
N PRO A 93 -1.94 7.44 12.18
CA PRO A 93 -1.26 6.61 13.17
C PRO A 93 -2.27 6.06 14.16
N CYS A 94 -2.06 4.82 14.63
CA CYS A 94 -2.87 4.29 15.72
C CYS A 94 -2.78 5.27 16.90
N VAL A 95 -3.95 5.61 17.44
CA VAL A 95 -4.17 6.62 18.47
C VAL A 95 -3.39 6.38 19.77
N ASP A 96 -2.75 5.22 19.91
CA ASP A 96 -1.87 4.87 21.04
C ASP A 96 -0.44 5.43 20.90
N SER A 97 -0.02 5.88 19.71
CA SER A 97 1.30 6.52 19.53
C SER A 97 1.32 8.02 19.90
N VAL A 98 0.15 8.61 20.19
CA VAL A 98 0.00 10.04 20.56
C VAL A 98 -0.41 10.21 22.03
N ALA A 99 -0.55 9.12 22.79
CA ALA A 99 -0.90 9.14 24.20
C ALA A 99 0.24 9.59 25.14
N GLN A 100 1.08 10.53 24.69
CA GLN A 100 1.87 11.40 25.56
C GLN A 100 1.38 12.86 25.56
N GLY A 101 0.18 13.14 25.04
CA GLY A 101 -0.50 14.42 25.19
C GLY A 101 -1.90 14.25 25.79
N SER A 102 -2.08 14.70 27.02
CA SER A 102 -3.32 14.65 27.81
C SER A 102 -4.45 15.53 27.20
N GLY A 103 -5.20 15.00 26.24
CA GLY A 103 -6.39 15.64 25.68
C GLY A 103 -7.59 14.68 25.65
N SER A 104 -8.79 15.18 25.99
CA SER A 104 -10.00 14.37 26.02
C SER A 104 -10.37 13.85 24.62
N LEU A 105 -11.09 12.72 24.55
CA LEU A 105 -11.60 12.15 23.29
C LEU A 105 -12.35 13.18 22.42
N ALA A 106 -13.04 14.14 23.04
CA ALA A 106 -13.69 15.24 22.34
C ALA A 106 -12.70 16.17 21.63
N GLN A 107 -11.57 16.52 22.26
CA GLN A 107 -10.53 17.37 21.64
C GLN A 107 -9.83 16.67 20.47
N ARG A 108 -9.70 15.33 20.54
CA ARG A 108 -9.14 14.53 19.44
C ARG A 108 -10.07 14.54 18.23
N ASN A 109 -11.38 14.39 18.45
CA ASN A 109 -12.38 14.45 17.38
C ASN A 109 -12.45 15.83 16.73
N PHE A 110 -12.27 16.91 17.51
CA PHE A 110 -12.20 18.27 16.96
C PHE A 110 -10.93 18.54 16.15
N ALA A 111 -9.80 17.91 16.47
CA ALA A 111 -8.56 18.05 15.68
C ALA A 111 -8.67 17.38 14.30
N LEU A 112 -9.46 16.31 14.19
CA LEU A 112 -9.72 15.60 12.93
C LEU A 112 -10.54 16.43 11.93
N LEU A 113 -11.34 17.39 12.40
CA LEU A 113 -12.12 18.31 11.55
C LEU A 113 -11.26 19.41 10.89
N ARG A 114 -9.96 19.53 11.21
CA ARG A 114 -9.07 20.57 10.67
C ARG A 114 -8.36 20.20 9.37
N TYR A 115 -8.55 18.98 8.87
CA TYR A 115 -7.94 18.49 7.62
C TYR A 115 -8.92 18.44 6.44
N HIS A 116 -10.01 19.21 6.51
CA HIS A 116 -10.88 19.54 5.37
C HIS A 116 -10.86 21.05 5.12
#